data_AF-A0A1L0D1P9-F1
#
_entry.id   AF-A0A1L0D1P9-F1
#
_cell.length_a   1.000
_cell.length_b   1.000
_cell.length_c   1.000
_cell.angle_alpha   90.00
_cell.angle_beta   90.00
_cell.angle_gamma   90.00
#
_symmetry.space_group_name_H-M   'P 1'
#
loop_
_entity.id
_entity.type
_entity.pdbx_description
1 polymer ?
#
loop_
_entity_poly.entity_id
_entity_poly.type
_entity_poly.pdbx_seq_one_letter_code
_entity_poly.pdbx_strand_id
1 'polypeptide(L)'
;MILKAPESIKQKSEKILTKYNINFNDDINVDLESCLEMKQLTHYISQLRYFTDDTLSTTLNDSERPNLKYRLKRCDYVIKEELFPAWEMRDKILEQCSVELEEYKQKLDVNHPDVQVSKPTLFSSIGSDNKKENLDPYKKRDMIKKTTSDYVDYNASKKWIEQQLGVEKILKERSVSILKNQCNEFADFQAFYYQARNQEDMK
;
A
#
# COMPACT_ATOMS: atom_id res chain seq x y z
N MET A 1 -5.40 -1.76 11.22
CA MET A 1 -6.47 -2.47 10.48
C MET A 1 -5.98 -3.86 10.12
N ILE A 2 -6.74 -4.93 10.35
CA ILE A 2 -6.33 -6.28 9.95
C ILE A 2 -7.00 -6.63 8.62
N LEU A 3 -6.19 -6.98 7.62
CA LEU A 3 -6.63 -7.37 6.29
C LEU A 3 -6.30 -8.84 6.03
N LYS A 4 -7.22 -9.56 5.39
CA LYS A 4 -7.05 -10.97 5.03
C LYS A 4 -6.80 -11.12 3.55
N ALA A 5 -5.83 -11.96 3.19
CA ALA A 5 -5.60 -12.28 1.78
C ALA A 5 -6.84 -12.93 1.16
N PRO A 6 -7.19 -12.61 -0.09
CA PRO A 6 -8.24 -13.31 -0.82
C PRO A 6 -7.98 -14.82 -0.86
N GLU A 7 -9.03 -15.61 -0.65
CA GLU A 7 -8.94 -17.07 -0.53
C GLU A 7 -8.34 -17.73 -1.79
N SER A 8 -8.66 -17.20 -2.97
CA SER A 8 -8.11 -17.63 -4.25
C SER A 8 -6.58 -17.49 -4.30
N ILE A 9 -6.03 -16.43 -3.71
CA ILE A 9 -4.59 -16.15 -3.66
C ILE A 9 -3.91 -17.04 -2.63
N LYS A 10 -4.55 -17.27 -1.48
CA LYS A 10 -4.07 -18.25 -0.48
C LYS A 10 -3.89 -19.62 -1.13
N GLN A 11 -4.93 -20.12 -1.79
CA GLN A 11 -4.89 -21.41 -2.50
C GLN A 11 -3.83 -21.43 -3.62
N LYS A 12 -3.64 -20.32 -4.33
CA LYS A 12 -2.61 -20.22 -5.39
C LYS A 12 -1.20 -20.25 -4.79
N SER A 13 -0.99 -19.61 -3.64
CA SER A 13 0.29 -19.62 -2.91
C SER A 13 0.66 -21.00 -2.39
N GLU A 14 -0.32 -21.75 -1.86
CA GLU A 14 -0.12 -23.14 -1.37
C GLU A 14 0.27 -24.10 -2.51
N LYS A 15 -0.24 -23.88 -3.72
CA LYS A 15 0.09 -24.70 -4.90
C LYS A 15 1.49 -24.42 -5.45
N ILE A 16 2.02 -23.20 -5.26
CA ILE A 16 3.32 -22.76 -5.79
C ILE A 16 4.41 -22.93 -4.73
N LEU A 17 4.42 -24.07 -4.01
CA LEU A 17 5.47 -24.47 -3.05
C LEU A 17 6.81 -24.75 -3.76
N THR A 18 7.41 -23.72 -4.37
CA THR A 18 8.72 -23.78 -5.00
C THR A 18 9.60 -22.64 -4.49
N LYS A 19 10.62 -23.04 -3.73
CA LYS A 19 11.88 -22.34 -3.42
C LYS A 19 11.85 -21.07 -2.56
N TYR A 20 10.73 -20.36 -2.46
CA TYR A 20 10.57 -19.22 -1.56
C TYR A 20 9.43 -19.55 -0.59
N ASN A 21 9.67 -19.55 0.72
CA ASN A 21 8.65 -19.74 1.76
C ASN A 21 7.61 -18.60 1.69
N ILE A 22 6.69 -18.67 0.75
CA ILE A 22 5.64 -17.68 0.54
C ILE A 22 4.36 -18.26 1.12
N ASN A 23 4.00 -17.81 2.32
CA ASN A 23 2.77 -18.24 2.99
C ASN A 23 1.87 -17.00 3.19
N PHE A 24 0.74 -16.94 2.48
CA PHE A 24 -0.28 -15.90 2.64
C PHE A 24 -1.31 -16.24 3.74
N ASN A 25 -1.04 -17.23 4.58
CA ASN A 25 -1.93 -17.59 5.67
C ASN A 25 -1.96 -16.58 6.81
N ASP A 26 -1.00 -15.67 6.85
CA ASP A 26 -0.92 -14.65 7.89
C ASP A 26 -1.76 -13.42 7.50
N ASP A 27 -2.68 -13.04 8.39
CA ASP A 27 -3.40 -11.78 8.29
C ASP A 27 -2.41 -10.61 8.39
N ILE A 28 -2.56 -9.58 7.54
CA ILE A 28 -1.68 -8.41 7.57
C ILE A 28 -2.29 -7.32 8.44
N ASN A 29 -1.54 -6.89 9.45
CA ASN A 29 -1.89 -5.71 10.22
C ASN A 29 -1.28 -4.48 9.55
N VAL A 30 -2.15 -3.53 9.20
CA VAL A 30 -1.79 -2.22 8.66
C VAL A 30 -2.05 -1.18 9.73
N ASP A 31 -1.00 -0.83 10.46
CA ASP A 31 -0.95 0.21 11.48
C ASP A 31 0.21 1.18 11.22
N LEU A 32 0.30 2.25 12.01
CA LEU A 32 1.35 3.26 11.86
C LEU A 32 2.77 2.66 11.84
N GLU A 33 3.07 1.70 12.72
CA GLU A 33 4.40 1.09 12.80
C GLU A 33 4.75 0.37 11.48
N SER A 34 3.82 -0.43 10.97
CA SER A 34 3.99 -1.12 9.68
C SER A 34 4.15 -0.16 8.51
N CYS A 35 3.45 0.98 8.52
CA CYS A 35 3.53 2.01 7.48
C CYS A 35 4.83 2.82 7.56
N LEU A 36 5.42 2.96 8.75
CA LEU A 36 6.74 3.57 8.94
C LEU A 36 7.87 2.62 8.54
N GLU A 37 7.82 1.34 8.90
CA GLU A 37 8.84 0.37 8.52
C GLU A 37 8.77 0.03 7.01
N MET A 38 7.56 -0.03 6.44
CA MET A 38 7.22 -0.33 5.04
C MET A 38 7.66 -1.71 4.52
N LYS A 39 8.64 -2.36 5.13
CA LYS A 39 9.33 -3.56 4.62
C LYS A 39 8.36 -4.73 4.44
N GLN A 40 7.56 -5.00 5.47
CA GLN A 40 6.58 -6.09 5.46
C GLN A 40 5.47 -5.82 4.43
N LEU A 41 4.93 -4.60 4.43
CA LEU A 41 3.92 -4.18 3.46
C LEU A 41 4.44 -4.26 2.02
N THR A 42 5.68 -3.83 1.77
CA THR A 42 6.32 -3.90 0.45
C THR A 42 6.45 -5.33 -0.03
N HIS A 43 6.89 -6.23 0.85
CA HIS A 43 7.00 -7.66 0.52
C HIS A 43 5.63 -8.23 0.18
N TYR A 44 4.63 -7.95 1.01
CA TYR A 44 3.26 -8.44 0.84
C TYR A 44 2.62 -7.94 -0.46
N ILE A 45 2.69 -6.63 -0.73
CA ILE A 45 2.21 -6.02 -1.97
C ILE A 45 2.90 -6.64 -3.19
N SER A 46 4.21 -6.86 -3.13
CA SER A 46 4.97 -7.48 -4.22
C SER A 46 4.50 -8.90 -4.51
N GLN A 47 4.22 -9.67 -3.46
CA GLN A 47 3.68 -11.01 -3.61
C GLN A 47 2.27 -11.01 -4.20
N LEU A 48 1.39 -10.10 -3.77
CA LEU A 48 0.05 -9.96 -4.36
C LEU A 48 0.15 -9.72 -5.87
N ARG A 49 1.01 -8.78 -6.28
CA ARG A 49 1.26 -8.46 -7.70
C ARG A 49 1.76 -9.67 -8.48
N TYR A 50 2.66 -10.47 -7.88
CA TYR A 50 3.19 -11.67 -8.51
C TYR A 50 2.07 -12.69 -8.81
N PHE A 51 1.24 -13.00 -7.82
CA PHE A 51 0.18 -14.00 -7.96
C PHE A 51 -1.01 -13.53 -8.82
N THR A 52 -1.16 -12.22 -9.04
CA THR A 52 -2.25 -11.67 -9.87
C THR A 52 -1.76 -11.10 -11.18
N ASP A 53 -1.05 -9.99 -11.16
CA ASP A 53 -0.76 -9.17 -12.33
C ASP A 53 0.37 -9.76 -13.19
N ASP A 54 1.46 -10.22 -12.57
CA ASP A 54 2.61 -10.77 -13.31
C ASP A 54 2.28 -12.11 -13.99
N THR A 55 1.44 -12.91 -13.34
CA THR A 55 0.99 -14.21 -13.86
C THR A 55 -0.33 -14.12 -14.63
N LEU A 56 -0.91 -12.92 -14.80
CA LEU A 56 -2.25 -12.72 -15.38
C LEU A 56 -2.35 -13.33 -16.78
N SER A 57 -1.43 -12.98 -17.67
CA SER A 57 -1.43 -13.45 -19.06
C SER A 57 -1.32 -14.97 -19.14
N THR A 58 -0.46 -15.57 -18.31
CA THR A 58 -0.31 -17.04 -18.22
C THR A 58 -1.54 -17.70 -17.62
N THR A 59 -2.20 -17.07 -16.65
CA THR A 59 -3.39 -17.60 -15.97
C THR A 59 -4.61 -17.61 -16.89
N LEU A 60 -4.67 -16.66 -17.84
CA LEU A 60 -5.73 -16.50 -18.83
C LEU A 60 -5.47 -17.25 -20.14
N ASN A 61 -4.20 -17.46 -20.51
CA ASN A 61 -3.83 -18.26 -21.68
C ASN A 61 -3.91 -19.76 -21.34
N ASP A 62 -4.86 -20.46 -21.95
CA ASP A 62 -4.87 -21.92 -21.96
C ASP A 62 -4.08 -22.45 -23.18
N SER A 63 -3.26 -23.48 -22.98
CA SER A 63 -2.40 -24.05 -24.02
C SER A 63 -3.16 -24.77 -25.14
N GLU A 64 -4.43 -25.13 -24.89
CA GLU A 64 -5.33 -25.75 -25.86
C GLU A 64 -6.48 -24.80 -26.14
N ARG A 65 -6.62 -24.30 -27.38
CA ARG A 65 -7.62 -23.31 -27.81
C ARG A 65 -9.02 -23.63 -27.23
N PRO A 66 -9.42 -23.00 -26.11
CA PRO A 66 -10.63 -23.41 -25.45
C PRO A 66 -11.85 -22.80 -26.17
N ASN A 67 -13.01 -23.44 -26.02
CA ASN A 67 -14.27 -22.85 -26.47
C ASN A 67 -14.45 -21.45 -25.86
N LEU A 68 -14.94 -20.48 -26.64
CA LEU A 68 -15.25 -19.12 -26.22
C LEU A 68 -15.99 -19.06 -24.87
N LYS A 69 -16.97 -19.94 -24.64
CA LYS A 69 -17.73 -19.99 -23.37
C LYS A 69 -16.83 -20.30 -22.17
N TYR A 70 -15.89 -21.23 -22.32
CA TYR A 70 -14.94 -21.56 -21.27
C TYR A 70 -13.98 -20.39 -21.03
N ARG A 71 -13.45 -19.78 -22.09
CA ARG A 71 -12.56 -18.61 -21.99
C ARG A 71 -13.22 -17.46 -21.23
N LEU A 72 -14.47 -17.12 -21.56
CA LEU A 72 -15.20 -16.07 -20.88
C LEU A 72 -15.47 -16.41 -19.41
N LYS A 73 -15.85 -17.66 -19.10
CA LYS A 73 -16.02 -18.10 -17.71
C LYS A 73 -14.71 -18.04 -16.92
N ARG A 74 -13.58 -18.38 -17.55
CA ARG A 74 -12.25 -18.28 -16.95
C ARG A 74 -11.87 -16.82 -16.68
N CYS A 75 -12.09 -15.94 -17.65
CA CYS A 75 -11.92 -14.50 -17.47
C CYS A 75 -12.75 -13.96 -16.31
N ASP A 76 -14.05 -14.28 -16.25
CA ASP A 76 -14.92 -13.84 -15.17
C ASP A 76 -14.41 -14.31 -13.79
N TYR A 77 -13.97 -15.58 -13.69
CA TYR A 77 -13.39 -16.11 -12.48
C TYR A 77 -12.11 -15.38 -12.08
N VAL A 78 -11.14 -15.25 -12.99
CA VAL A 78 -9.87 -14.58 -12.70
C VAL A 78 -10.08 -13.12 -12.30
N ILE A 79 -11.00 -12.42 -12.97
CA ILE A 79 -11.31 -11.02 -12.66
C ILE A 79 -11.92 -10.90 -11.25
N LYS A 80 -12.99 -11.66 -10.98
CA LYS A 80 -13.80 -11.50 -9.75
C LYS A 80 -13.15 -12.12 -8.52
N GLU A 81 -12.51 -13.27 -8.69
CA GLU A 81 -12.01 -14.05 -7.56
C GLU A 81 -10.52 -13.77 -7.27
N GLU A 82 -9.71 -13.44 -8.28
CA GLU A 82 -8.26 -13.25 -8.10
C GLU A 82 -7.86 -11.77 -8.21
N LEU A 83 -8.12 -11.13 -9.36
CA LEU A 83 -7.52 -9.84 -9.71
C LEU A 83 -8.12 -8.68 -8.92
N PHE A 84 -9.44 -8.52 -8.93
CA PHE A 84 -10.10 -7.40 -8.25
C PHE A 84 -9.93 -7.45 -6.73
N PRO A 85 -10.07 -8.60 -6.06
CA PRO A 85 -9.80 -8.69 -4.63
C PRO A 85 -8.34 -8.34 -4.27
N ALA A 86 -7.36 -8.72 -5.11
CA ALA A 86 -5.97 -8.30 -4.90
C ALA A 86 -5.78 -6.80 -5.05
N TRP A 87 -6.38 -6.20 -6.08
CA TRP A 87 -6.30 -4.75 -6.31
C TRP A 87 -6.91 -3.98 -5.14
N GLU A 88 -8.07 -4.43 -4.67
CA GLU A 88 -8.75 -3.83 -3.54
C GLU A 88 -7.92 -3.94 -2.27
N MET A 89 -7.33 -5.10 -2.00
CA MET A 89 -6.46 -5.27 -0.84
C MET A 89 -5.26 -4.32 -0.88
N ARG A 90 -4.62 -4.15 -2.05
CA ARG A 90 -3.50 -3.21 -2.21
C ARG A 90 -3.96 -1.76 -2.04
N ASP A 91 -5.10 -1.40 -2.60
CA ASP A 91 -5.68 -0.06 -2.41
C ASP A 91 -5.98 0.21 -0.93
N LYS A 92 -6.60 -0.73 -0.21
CA LYS A 92 -6.88 -0.61 1.22
C LYS A 92 -5.61 -0.45 2.06
N ILE A 93 -4.53 -1.19 1.74
CA ILE A 93 -3.23 -1.02 2.43
C ILE A 93 -2.70 0.41 2.23
N LEU A 94 -2.67 0.90 0.99
CA LEU A 94 -2.12 2.22 0.67
C LEU A 94 -2.99 3.35 1.25
N GLU A 95 -4.30 3.20 1.20
CA GLU A 95 -5.26 4.15 1.80
C GLU A 95 -5.12 4.19 3.32
N GLN A 96 -5.09 3.03 3.99
CA GLN A 96 -4.91 2.99 5.44
C GLN A 96 -3.59 3.62 5.85
N CYS A 97 -2.48 3.29 5.17
CA CYS A 97 -1.21 3.94 5.47
C CYS A 97 -1.22 5.45 5.21
N SER A 98 -1.97 5.92 4.21
CA SER A 98 -2.12 7.36 3.98
C SER A 98 -2.85 8.03 5.16
N VAL A 99 -3.89 7.41 5.69
CA VAL A 99 -4.63 7.89 6.86
C VAL A 99 -3.73 7.91 8.11
N GLU A 100 -3.07 6.79 8.42
CA GLU A 100 -2.18 6.66 9.59
C GLU A 100 -1.05 7.70 9.55
N LEU A 101 -0.45 7.95 8.38
CA LEU A 101 0.64 8.91 8.23
C LEU A 101 0.15 10.36 8.34
N GLU A 102 -1.04 10.69 7.83
CA GLU A 102 -1.58 12.04 8.00
C GLU A 102 -1.96 12.32 9.45
N GLU A 103 -2.53 11.36 10.17
CA GLU A 103 -2.73 11.46 11.63
C GLU A 103 -1.39 11.59 12.39
N TYR A 104 -0.40 10.80 11.99
CA TYR A 104 0.94 10.87 12.59
C TYR A 104 1.59 12.23 12.36
N LYS A 105 1.49 12.78 11.15
CA LYS A 105 1.96 14.13 10.85
C LYS A 105 1.27 15.20 11.71
N GLN A 106 -0.06 15.14 11.85
CA GLN A 106 -0.77 16.08 12.72
C GLN A 106 -0.25 16.01 14.16
N LYS A 107 0.03 14.81 14.68
CA LYS A 107 0.63 14.63 16.01
C LYS A 107 2.05 15.20 16.08
N LEU A 108 2.90 14.97 15.08
CA LEU A 108 4.24 15.55 15.01
C LEU A 108 4.19 17.08 15.01
N ASP A 109 3.30 17.63 14.20
CA ASP A 109 3.10 19.07 14.02
C ASP A 109 2.62 19.76 15.31
N VAL A 110 1.72 19.12 16.07
CA VAL A 110 1.26 19.61 17.39
C VAL A 110 2.37 19.52 18.44
N ASN A 111 3.16 18.45 18.43
CA ASN A 111 4.25 18.25 19.40
C ASN A 111 5.48 19.13 19.10
N HIS A 112 5.61 19.60 17.86
CA HIS A 112 6.78 20.35 17.39
C HIS A 112 6.39 21.59 16.55
N PRO A 113 5.65 22.56 17.13
CA PRO A 113 5.18 23.74 16.40
C PRO A 113 6.33 24.60 15.85
N ASP A 114 7.52 24.52 16.47
CA ASP A 114 8.70 25.28 16.07
C ASP A 114 9.36 24.77 14.76
N VAL A 115 9.04 23.54 14.32
CA VAL A 115 9.57 22.95 13.08
C VAL A 115 8.70 23.33 11.87
N GLN A 116 7.46 23.75 12.09
CA GLN A 116 6.52 24.12 11.02
C GLN A 116 6.86 25.42 10.28
N VAL A 117 7.76 26.24 10.82
CA VAL A 117 8.09 27.51 10.19
C VAL A 117 9.50 27.42 9.63
N SER A 118 9.58 27.51 8.31
CA SER A 118 10.70 28.09 7.57
C SER A 118 10.99 29.51 8.07
N LYS A 119 11.47 29.62 9.30
CA LYS A 119 12.06 30.83 9.87
C LYS A 119 13.57 30.64 9.78
N PRO A 120 14.28 31.45 8.97
CA PRO A 120 15.72 31.50 9.08
C PRO A 120 16.05 32.02 10.49
N THR A 121 17.11 31.46 11.07
CA THR A 121 17.79 31.87 12.32
C THR A 121 17.13 31.49 13.65
N LEU A 122 17.43 30.28 14.10
CA LEU A 122 17.33 29.84 15.50
C LEU A 122 18.55 30.33 16.32
N PHE A 123 18.88 31.63 16.22
CA PHE A 123 20.00 32.25 16.95
C PHE A 123 19.64 33.60 17.61
N SER A 124 18.36 33.98 17.71
CA SER A 124 17.97 35.31 18.23
C SER A 124 16.82 35.33 19.24
N SER A 125 16.72 34.32 20.10
CA SER A 125 15.90 34.42 21.31
C SER A 125 16.64 33.87 22.54
N ILE A 126 17.85 34.36 22.77
CA ILE A 126 18.45 34.38 24.10
C ILE A 126 18.04 35.70 24.73
N GLY A 127 17.13 35.63 25.71
CA GLY A 127 16.84 36.74 26.59
C GLY A 127 15.36 37.01 26.74
N SER A 128 14.70 36.20 27.57
CA SER A 128 13.97 36.70 28.75
C SER A 128 12.88 35.72 29.13
N ASP A 129 13.24 34.65 29.86
CA ASP A 129 12.33 34.07 30.84
C ASP A 129 13.13 33.35 31.93
N ASN A 130 13.31 34.08 33.03
CA ASN A 130 13.96 33.64 34.25
C ASN A 130 13.05 32.70 35.06
N LYS A 131 12.85 31.46 34.59
CA LYS A 131 12.49 30.36 35.48
C LYS A 131 13.37 29.16 35.20
N LYS A 132 14.11 28.77 36.24
CA LYS A 132 15.04 27.65 36.31
C LYS A 132 14.36 26.34 35.89
N GLU A 133 14.39 26.03 34.61
CA GLU A 133 14.60 24.65 34.21
C GLU A 133 16.11 24.46 34.07
N ASN A 134 16.67 23.61 34.93
CA ASN A 134 18.00 23.06 34.75
C ASN A 134 17.92 22.13 33.52
N LEU A 135 17.80 22.74 32.33
CA LEU A 135 17.70 22.07 31.05
C LEU A 135 19.08 21.50 30.76
N ASP A 136 19.22 20.23 31.15
CA ASP A 136 20.27 19.37 30.67
C ASP A 136 20.47 19.64 29.15
N PRO A 137 21.64 20.18 28.74
CA PRO A 137 21.89 20.56 27.36
C PRO A 137 21.80 19.37 26.40
N TYR A 138 21.92 18.13 26.91
CA TYR A 138 21.72 16.91 26.14
C TYR A 138 20.24 16.64 25.86
N LYS A 139 19.32 16.98 26.77
CA LYS A 139 17.87 16.78 26.55
C LYS A 139 17.34 17.58 25.36
N LYS A 140 17.75 18.84 25.19
CA LYS A 140 17.35 19.65 24.03
C LYS A 140 17.89 19.07 22.72
N ARG A 141 19.16 18.65 22.72
CA ARG A 141 19.81 18.03 21.56
C ARG A 141 19.14 16.71 21.17
N ASP A 142 18.81 15.88 22.15
CA ASP A 142 18.18 14.58 21.93
C ASP A 142 16.74 14.73 21.45
N MET A 143 15.99 15.72 21.94
CA MET A 143 14.67 16.07 21.40
C MET A 143 14.75 16.49 19.93
N ILE A 144 15.66 17.41 19.57
CA ILE A 144 15.83 17.83 18.16
C ILE A 144 16.20 16.65 17.25
N LYS A 145 17.11 15.77 17.70
CA LYS A 145 17.49 14.57 16.94
C LYS A 145 16.32 13.63 16.74
N LYS A 146 15.53 13.38 17.80
CA LYS A 146 14.36 12.50 17.74
C LYS A 146 13.32 13.07 16.78
N THR A 147 12.95 14.33 16.92
CA THR A 147 12.02 15.01 16.01
C THR A 147 12.51 14.97 14.56
N THR A 148 13.81 15.19 14.32
CA THR A 148 14.37 15.11 12.96
C THR A 148 14.25 13.69 12.40
N SER A 149 14.50 12.65 13.22
CA SER A 149 14.30 11.26 12.83
C SER A 149 12.84 10.97 12.49
N ASP A 150 11.91 11.42 13.33
CA ASP A 150 10.48 11.17 13.16
C ASP A 150 9.93 11.79 11.85
N TYR A 151 10.38 12.99 11.49
CA TYR A 151 10.06 13.60 10.19
C TYR A 151 10.78 12.92 9.02
N VAL A 152 11.98 12.39 9.20
CA VAL A 152 12.68 11.62 8.16
C VAL A 152 11.90 10.35 7.84
N ASP A 153 11.46 9.62 8.85
CA ASP A 153 10.68 8.39 8.69
C ASP A 153 9.32 8.69 8.03
N TYR A 154 8.60 9.73 8.51
CA TYR A 154 7.36 10.18 7.86
C TYR A 154 7.56 10.49 6.36
N ASN A 155 8.58 11.29 6.03
CA ASN A 155 8.83 11.69 4.64
C ASN A 155 9.23 10.50 3.76
N ALA A 156 10.00 9.55 4.30
CA ALA A 156 10.35 8.32 3.60
C ALA A 156 9.10 7.49 3.31
N SER A 157 8.24 7.27 4.30
CA SER A 157 6.98 6.52 4.14
C SER A 157 6.01 7.21 3.19
N LYS A 158 5.86 8.53 3.28
CA LYS A 158 5.03 9.30 2.35
C LYS A 158 5.49 9.11 0.90
N LYS A 159 6.80 9.26 0.67
CA LYS A 159 7.39 9.05 -0.66
C LYS A 159 7.19 7.62 -1.14
N TRP A 160 7.30 6.63 -0.25
CA TRP A 160 7.03 5.25 -0.60
C TRP A 160 5.58 5.04 -1.04
N ILE A 161 4.58 5.60 -0.33
CA ILE A 161 3.17 5.52 -0.74
C ILE A 161 2.98 6.13 -2.13
N GLU A 162 3.52 7.33 -2.38
CA GLU A 162 3.43 8.00 -3.68
C GLU A 162 4.01 7.13 -4.81
N GLN A 163 5.14 6.48 -4.54
CA GLN A 163 5.75 5.52 -5.48
C GLN A 163 4.86 4.30 -5.70
N GLN A 164 4.30 3.70 -4.64
CA GLN A 164 3.42 2.54 -4.77
C GLN A 164 2.15 2.87 -5.55
N LEU A 165 1.54 4.04 -5.33
CA LEU A 165 0.38 4.51 -6.09
C LEU A 165 0.71 4.64 -7.59
N GLY A 166 1.90 5.16 -7.92
CA GLY A 166 2.39 5.21 -9.30
C GLY A 166 2.54 3.82 -9.92
N VAL A 167 3.11 2.87 -9.18
CA VAL A 167 3.25 1.47 -9.63
C VAL A 167 1.88 0.81 -9.83
N GLU A 168 0.94 0.98 -8.90
CA GLU A 168 -0.40 0.41 -9.00
C GLU A 168 -1.16 0.94 -10.22
N LYS A 169 -1.02 2.24 -10.54
CA LYS A 169 -1.61 2.80 -11.75
C LYS A 169 -1.10 2.09 -13.01
N ILE A 170 0.22 1.95 -13.15
CA ILE A 170 0.85 1.30 -14.31
C ILE A 170 0.42 -0.18 -14.40
N LEU A 171 0.39 -0.89 -13.27
CA LEU A 171 0.00 -2.29 -13.23
C LEU A 171 -1.46 -2.48 -13.63
N LYS A 172 -2.38 -1.66 -13.08
CA LYS A 172 -3.80 -1.69 -13.44
C LYS A 172 -4.01 -1.43 -14.93
N GLU A 173 -3.34 -0.42 -15.50
CA GLU A 173 -3.39 -0.13 -16.94
C GLU A 173 -2.90 -1.31 -17.79
N ARG A 174 -1.77 -1.91 -17.42
CA ARG A 174 -1.23 -3.10 -18.09
C ARG A 174 -2.18 -4.29 -18.02
N SER A 175 -2.71 -4.56 -16.83
CA SER A 175 -3.63 -5.67 -16.60
C SER A 175 -4.95 -5.48 -17.35
N VAL A 176 -5.50 -4.25 -17.40
CA VAL A 176 -6.66 -3.92 -18.25
C VAL A 176 -6.37 -4.19 -19.72
N SER A 177 -5.18 -3.84 -20.22
CA SER A 177 -4.77 -4.16 -21.59
C SER A 177 -4.76 -5.67 -21.87
N ILE A 178 -4.23 -6.47 -20.93
CA ILE A 178 -4.24 -7.93 -21.02
C ILE A 178 -5.68 -8.47 -21.06
N LEU A 179 -6.55 -7.98 -20.16
CA LEU A 179 -7.96 -8.38 -20.12
C LEU A 179 -8.71 -8.01 -21.39
N LYS A 180 -8.46 -6.85 -21.97
CA LYS A 180 -9.06 -6.45 -23.26
C LYS A 180 -8.67 -7.41 -24.38
N ASN A 181 -7.40 -7.77 -24.44
CA ASN A 181 -6.90 -8.67 -25.49
C ASN A 181 -7.37 -10.11 -25.33
N GLN A 182 -7.48 -10.62 -24.10
CA GLN A 182 -7.77 -12.04 -23.84
C GLN A 182 -9.24 -12.34 -23.52
N CYS A 183 -9.95 -11.38 -22.96
CA CYS A 183 -11.32 -11.55 -22.46
C CYS A 183 -12.34 -10.82 -23.32
N ASN A 184 -12.31 -9.48 -23.32
CA ASN A 184 -13.25 -8.65 -24.07
C ASN A 184 -12.67 -7.25 -24.35
N GLU A 185 -12.40 -6.95 -25.61
CA GLU A 185 -11.79 -5.69 -26.04
C GLU A 185 -12.65 -4.46 -25.72
N PHE A 186 -13.98 -4.62 -25.73
CA PHE A 186 -14.93 -3.52 -25.56
C PHE A 186 -15.32 -3.28 -24.11
N ALA A 187 -14.88 -4.13 -23.18
CA ALA A 187 -15.20 -3.99 -21.77
C ALA A 187 -14.34 -2.90 -21.11
N ASP A 188 -14.98 -2.09 -20.25
CA ASP A 188 -14.29 -1.17 -19.36
C ASP A 188 -14.05 -1.84 -18.00
N PHE A 189 -13.01 -2.66 -17.95
CA PHE A 189 -12.63 -3.38 -16.73
C PHE A 189 -12.25 -2.45 -15.57
N GLN A 190 -11.81 -1.22 -15.88
CA GLN A 190 -11.49 -0.25 -14.84
C GLN A 190 -12.75 0.30 -14.18
N ALA A 191 -13.77 0.64 -14.98
CA ALA A 191 -15.09 1.00 -14.44
C ALA A 191 -15.71 -0.14 -13.64
N PHE A 192 -15.61 -1.39 -14.12
CA PHE A 192 -16.12 -2.56 -13.40
C PHE A 192 -15.46 -2.75 -12.04
N TYR A 193 -14.15 -2.54 -11.93
CA TYR A 193 -13.45 -2.60 -10.65
C TYR A 193 -14.02 -1.59 -9.64
N TYR A 194 -14.13 -0.31 -10.04
CA TYR A 194 -14.65 0.72 -9.15
C TYR A 194 -16.11 0.49 -8.75
N GLN A 195 -16.93 -0.04 -9.67
CA GLN A 195 -18.30 -0.43 -9.36
C GLN A 195 -18.37 -1.58 -8.34
N ALA A 196 -17.54 -2.61 -8.51
CA ALA A 196 -17.48 -3.74 -7.59
C ALA A 196 -17.06 -3.30 -6.19
N ARG A 197 -16.02 -2.47 -6.10
CA ARG A 197 -15.51 -1.92 -4.83
C ARG A 197 -16.59 -1.13 -4.08
N ASN A 198 -17.29 -0.22 -4.76
CA ASN A 198 -18.33 0.61 -4.12
C ASN A 198 -19.54 -0.20 -3.63
N GLN A 199 -19.80 -1.38 -4.18
CA GLN A 199 -20.90 -2.25 -3.74
C GLN A 199 -20.57 -3.02 -2.46
N GLU A 200 -19.30 -3.24 -2.15
CA GLU A 200 -18.87 -3.88 -0.91
C GLU A 200 -18.85 -2.90 0.27
N ASP A 201 -18.49 -1.63 0.04
CA ASP A 201 -18.51 -0.59 1.07
C ASP A 201 -19.93 -0.24 1.59
N MET A 202 -20.98 -0.73 0.92
CA MET A 202 -22.40 -0.54 1.31
C MET A 202 -23.01 -1.72 2.09
N LYS A 203 -22.28 -2.84 2.26
CA LYS A 203 -22.76 -4.03 2.98
C LYS A 203 -22.18 -4.11 4.39
#